data_AF-A0A6P0MHY5-F1
#
_entry.id   AF-A0A6P0MHY5-F1
#
_cell.length_a   1.000
_cell.length_b   1.000
_cell.length_c   1.000
_cell.angle_alpha   90.00
_cell.angle_beta   90.00
_cell.angle_gamma   90.00
#
_symmetry.space_group_name_H-M   'P 1'
#
loop_
_entity.id
_entity.type
_entity.pdbx_description
1 polymer ?
#
loop_
_entity_poly.entity_id
_entity_poly.type
_entity_poly.pdbx_seq_one_letter_code
_entity_poly.pdbx_strand_id
1 'polypeptide(L)' 'MSKLRLVIDTNIFISALLSKKSNPFKVVNFAFKYHIFLSSQETISEFKKVIFRKKFDKYF' A
#
# COMPACT_ATOMS: atom_id res chain seq x y z
N MET A 1 -23.02 0.02 8.90
CA MET A 1 -22.36 -0.55 7.70
C MET A 1 -21.33 -1.57 8.14
N SER A 2 -21.26 -2.74 7.50
CA SER A 2 -20.21 -3.72 7.74
C SER A 2 -18.88 -3.25 7.13
N LYS A 3 -17.75 -3.65 7.74
CA LYS A 3 -16.43 -3.36 7.18
C LYS A 3 -16.18 -4.25 5.96
N LEU A 4 -15.72 -3.66 4.86
CA LEU A 4 -15.26 -4.39 3.69
C LEU A 4 -13.92 -5.07 3.98
N ARG A 5 -13.67 -6.19 3.31
CA ARG A 5 -12.37 -6.86 3.27
C ARG A 5 -11.72 -6.51 1.94
N LEU A 6 -10.58 -5.85 1.98
CA LEU A 6 -9.94 -5.25 0.81
C LEU A 6 -8.55 -5.82 0.62
N VAL A 7 -8.25 -6.21 -0.62
CA VAL A 7 -6.88 -6.43 -1.10
C VAL A 7 -6.55 -5.22 -1.96
N ILE A 8 -5.40 -4.60 -1.68
CA ILE A 8 -4.91 -3.42 -2.39
C ILE A 8 -3.62 -3.85 -3.08
N ASP A 9 -3.52 -3.50 -4.37
CA ASP A 9 -2.36 -3.80 -5.19
C ASP A 9 -1.06 -3.21 -4.58
N THR A 10 0.03 -3.96 -4.68
CA THR A 10 1.37 -3.56 -4.23
C THR A 10 1.80 -2.21 -4.79
N ASN A 11 1.49 -1.90 -6.05
CA ASN A 11 1.82 -0.62 -6.68
C ASN A 11 1.06 0.55 -6.05
N ILE A 12 -0.17 0.33 -5.59
CA ILE A 12 -0.95 1.35 -4.90
C ILE A 12 -0.32 1.64 -3.54
N PHE A 13 0.14 0.61 -2.81
CA PHE A 13 0.89 0.80 -1.57
C PHE A 13 2.18 1.58 -1.77
N ILE A 14 2.98 1.17 -2.75
CA ILE A 14 4.23 1.86 -3.05
C ILE A 14 3.93 3.32 -3.39
N SER A 15 2.99 3.58 -4.31
CA SER A 15 2.63 4.94 -4.71
C SER A 15 2.11 5.79 -3.54
N ALA A 16 1.36 5.18 -2.61
CA ALA A 16 0.89 5.84 -1.40
C ALA A 16 2.05 6.29 -0.51
N LEU A 17 3.10 5.47 -0.37
CA LEU A 17 4.27 5.80 0.44
C LEU A 17 5.10 6.95 -0.17
N LEU A 18 5.15 7.07 -1.49
CA LEU A 18 5.93 8.12 -2.16
C LEU A 18 5.33 9.52 -2.00
N SER A 19 4.00 9.64 -1.79
CA SER A 19 3.35 10.95 -1.68
C SER A 19 2.04 10.92 -0.90
N LYS A 20 2.01 11.63 0.23
CA LYS A 20 0.82 11.81 1.09
C LYS A 20 -0.32 12.60 0.42
N LYS A 21 -0.04 13.34 -0.66
CA LYS A 21 -1.06 14.10 -1.40
C LYS A 21 -1.71 13.27 -2.51
N SER A 22 -1.18 12.09 -2.80
CA SER A 22 -1.61 11.24 -3.92
C SER A 22 -2.97 10.57 -3.66
N ASN A 23 -3.69 10.25 -4.74
CA ASN A 23 -4.91 9.44 -4.64
C ASN A 23 -4.66 8.05 -4.04
N PRO A 24 -3.56 7.34 -4.38
CA PRO A 24 -3.16 6.12 -3.68
C PRO A 24 -3.07 6.27 -2.16
N PHE A 25 -2.45 7.36 -1.67
CA PHE A 25 -2.38 7.60 -0.23
C PHE A 25 -3.77 7.79 0.39
N LYS A 26 -4.64 8.57 -0.25
CA LYS A 26 -6.02 8.77 0.23
C LYS A 26 -6.79 7.45 0.31
N VAL A 27 -6.67 6.59 -0.71
CA VAL A 27 -7.32 5.28 -0.76
C VAL A 27 -6.80 4.37 0.33
N VAL A 28 -5.47 4.25 0.46
CA VAL A 28 -4.83 3.40 1.48
C VAL A 28 -5.20 3.88 2.89
N ASN A 29 -5.14 5.19 3.14
CA ASN A 29 -5.49 5.78 4.43
C ASN A 29 -6.98 5.56 4.78
N PHE A 30 -7.88 5.73 3.80
CA PHE A 30 -9.30 5.45 3.97
C PHE A 30 -9.55 3.96 4.28
N ALA A 31 -8.93 3.06 3.52
CA ALA A 31 -9.07 1.62 3.72
C ALA A 31 -8.56 1.17 5.10
N PHE A 32 -7.40 1.66 5.55
CA PHE A 32 -6.89 1.37 6.88
C PHE A 32 -7.78 1.90 8.00
N LYS A 33 -8.38 3.08 7.81
CA LYS A 33 -9.19 3.73 8.85
C LYS A 33 -10.57 3.08 9.00
N TYR A 34 -11.18 2.63 7.91
CA TYR A 34 -12.59 2.24 7.91
C TYR A 34 -12.87 0.78 7.52
N HIS A 35 -11.88 0.05 6.99
CA HIS A 35 -12.05 -1.30 6.45
C HIS A 35 -11.01 -2.29 6.99
N ILE A 36 -11.10 -3.55 6.55
CA ILE A 36 -10.15 -4.61 6.90
C ILE A 36 -9.25 -4.85 5.71
N PHE A 37 -7.96 -4.59 5.88
CA PHE A 37 -6.97 -4.90 4.87
C PHE A 37 -6.54 -6.37 4.96
N LEU A 38 -6.48 -7.05 3.82
CA LEU A 38 -5.98 -8.42 3.69
C LEU A 38 -4.72 -8.40 2.82
N SER A 39 -3.69 -9.11 3.27
CA SER A 39 -2.55 -9.46 2.42
C SER A 39 -2.15 -10.90 2.66
N SER A 40 -1.55 -11.51 1.65
CA SER A 40 -0.88 -12.79 1.81
C SER A 40 0.59 -12.58 2.18
N GLN A 41 1.24 -13.65 2.64
CA GLN A 41 2.68 -13.61 2.94
C GLN A 41 3.52 -13.33 1.68
N GLU A 42 3.05 -13.84 0.54
CA GLU A 42 3.64 -13.63 -0.78
C GLU A 42 3.55 -12.15 -1.18
N THR A 43 2.39 -11.49 -0.98
CA THR A 43 2.23 -10.06 -1.30
C THR A 43 3.14 -9.19 -0.44
N ILE A 44 3.29 -9.50 0.86
CA ILE A 44 4.24 -8.80 1.75
C ILE A 44 5.68 -8.99 1.30
N SER A 45 6.04 -10.20 0.87
CA SER A 45 7.39 -10.53 0.43
C SER A 45 7.74 -9.83 -0.88
N GLU A 46 6.80 -9.74 -1.82
CA GLU A 46 6.95 -8.96 -3.04
C GLU A 46 7.10 -7.48 -2.74
N PHE A 47 6.23 -6.93 -1.88
CA PHE A 47 6.30 -5.53 -1.47
C PHE A 47 7.69 -5.16 -0.95
N LYS A 48 8.27 -5.98 -0.06
CA LYS A 48 9.64 -5.80 0.43
C LYS A 48 10.64 -5.81 -0.71
N LYS A 49 10.60 -6.80 -1.61
CA LYS A 49 11.50 -6.85 -2.78
C LYS A 49 11.39 -5.63 -3.67
N VAL A 50 10.21 -5.03 -3.81
CA VAL A 50 10.00 -3.87 -4.69
C VAL A 50 10.49 -2.58 -4.02
N ILE A 51 10.19 -2.35 -2.75
CA ILE A 51 10.55 -1.11 -2.06
C ILE A 51 12.07 -0.96 -1.86
N PHE A 52 12.80 -2.07 -1.74
CA PHE A 52 14.27 -2.08 -1.63
C PHE A 52 15.01 -2.00 -2.97
N ARG A 53 14.32 -1.75 -4.09
CA ARG A 53 14.99 -1.51 -5.38
C ARG A 53 15.62 -0.11 -5.39
N LYS A 54 16.86 0.01 -5.87
CA LYS A 54 17.63 1.27 -5.96
C LYS A 54 16.88 2.50 -6.46
N LYS A 55 15.90 2.33 -7.36
CA LYS A 55 15.09 3.44 -7.90
C LYS A 55 14.26 4.17 -6.82
N PHE A 56 14.03 3.52 -5.68
CA PHE A 56 13.28 4.07 -4.56
C PHE A 56 14.16 4.73 -3.48
N ASP A 57 15.48 4.59 -3.53
CA ASP A 57 16.43 5.18 -2.58
C ASP A 57 16.33 6.72 -2.48
N LYS A 58 15.75 7.38 -3.50
CA LYS A 58 15.52 8.83 -3.50
C LYS A 58 14.28 9.27 -2.70
N TYR A 59 13.48 8.32 -2.21
CA TYR A 59 12.22 8.59 -1.52
C TYR A 59 12.23 8.16 -0.04
N PHE A 60 13.17 7.31 0.38
CA PHE A 60 13.31 6.77 1.74
C PHE A 60 14.76 6.86 2.19
#